data_AF-A0A5N9IA10-F1
#
_entry.id   AF-A0A5N9IA10-F1
#
_cell.length_a   1.000
_cell.length_b   1.000
_cell.length_c   1.000
_cell.angle_alpha   90.00
_cell.angle_beta   90.00
_cell.angle_gamma   90.00
#
_symmetry.space_group_name_H-M   'P 1'
#
loop_
_entity.id
_entity.type
_entity.pdbx_description
1 polymer ?
#
loop_
_entity_poly.entity_id
_entity_poly.type
_entity_poly.pdbx_seq_one_letter_code
_entity_poly.pdbx_strand_id
1 'polypeptide(L)'
;MVEVDNKVPMYLQTGGAPFYYVTQTEDYPRSGDTASLMAWLDRASGKHWDPQRTIIVAHYRHGETPPFGYLDSDHQVVTTQPSRGEQWLHARDDRSVAYIPNA
;
A
#
# COMPACT_ATOMS: atom_id res chain seq x y z
N MET A 1 -26.95 0.27 -27.19
CA MET A 1 -26.46 0.12 -25.81
C MET A 1 -25.03 -0.40 -25.93
N VAL A 2 -24.04 0.47 -25.78
CA VAL A 2 -22.62 0.10 -25.92
C VAL A 2 -22.16 -0.38 -24.55
N GLU A 3 -21.84 -1.67 -24.45
CA GLU A 3 -21.05 -2.21 -23.35
C GLU A 3 -19.67 -1.56 -23.42
N VAL A 4 -19.42 -0.61 -22.52
CA VAL A 4 -18.08 -0.04 -22.36
C VAL A 4 -17.29 -1.06 -21.57
N ASP A 5 -16.57 -1.92 -22.29
CA ASP A 5 -15.49 -2.75 -21.76
C ASP A 5 -14.44 -1.80 -21.16
N ASN A 6 -14.63 -1.41 -19.89
CA ASN A 6 -13.71 -0.59 -19.11
C ASN A 6 -12.49 -1.44 -18.73
N LYS A 7 -11.74 -1.90 -19.74
CA LYS A 7 -10.37 -2.35 -19.55
C LYS A 7 -9.52 -1.11 -19.30
N VAL A 8 -9.42 -0.74 -18.03
CA VAL A 8 -8.51 0.30 -17.58
C VAL A 8 -7.10 -0.09 -18.04
N PRO A 9 -6.37 0.74 -18.81
CA PRO A 9 -5.03 0.40 -19.22
C PRO A 9 -4.13 0.38 -17.98
N MET A 10 -3.67 -0.81 -17.61
CA MET A 10 -2.63 -0.99 -16.60
C MET A 10 -1.30 -0.60 -17.24
N TYR A 11 -0.97 0.69 -17.23
CA TYR A 11 0.34 1.16 -17.66
C TYR A 11 1.39 0.73 -16.64
N LEU A 12 2.04 -0.41 -16.89
CA LEU A 12 3.27 -0.79 -16.21
C LEU A 12 4.43 -0.32 -17.09
N GLN A 13 4.98 0.85 -16.81
CA GLN A 13 6.13 1.37 -17.54
C GLN A 13 7.38 0.56 -17.15
N THR A 14 7.79 -0.38 -18.00
CA THR A 14 8.84 -1.38 -17.76
C THR A 14 10.26 -0.85 -18.04
N GLY A 15 10.67 0.21 -17.33
CA GLY A 15 12.05 0.70 -17.35
C GLY A 15 12.89 0.25 -16.14
N GLY A 16 12.25 -0.31 -15.11
CA GLY A 16 12.87 -0.74 -13.85
C GLY A 16 11.94 -1.66 -13.06
N ALA A 17 12.35 -2.05 -11.85
CA ALA A 17 11.49 -2.82 -10.95
C ALA A 17 10.20 -2.03 -10.69
N PRO A 18 9.01 -2.65 -10.85
CA PRO A 18 7.74 -1.94 -10.76
C PRO A 18 7.41 -1.47 -9.34
N PHE A 19 8.06 -2.07 -8.34
CA PHE A 19 7.90 -1.75 -6.92
C PHE A 19 9.27 -1.74 -6.24
N TYR A 20 9.40 -0.89 -5.21
CA TYR A 20 10.48 -1.01 -4.23
C TYR A 20 9.95 -1.82 -3.05
N TYR A 21 10.60 -2.95 -2.76
CA TYR A 21 10.18 -3.87 -1.71
C TYR A 21 10.97 -3.61 -0.44
N VAL A 22 10.25 -3.45 0.67
CA VAL A 22 10.83 -3.28 2.01
C VAL A 22 10.59 -4.55 2.81
N THR A 23 11.65 -5.10 3.39
CA THR A 23 11.52 -6.30 4.24
C THR A 23 11.00 -5.93 5.64
N GLN A 24 10.27 -6.83 6.29
CA GLN A 24 9.75 -6.57 7.64
C GLN A 24 10.84 -6.33 8.68
N THR A 25 12.05 -6.85 8.43
CA THR A 25 13.23 -6.72 9.31
C THR A 25 13.92 -5.37 9.21
N GLU A 26 13.55 -4.51 8.25
CA GLU A 26 14.12 -3.18 8.12
C GLU A 26 13.59 -2.19 9.18
N ASP A 27 14.39 -1.15 9.40
CA ASP A 27 14.22 -0.11 10.43
C ASP A 27 13.26 1.02 10.00
N TYR A 28 12.28 0.71 9.14
CA TYR A 28 11.32 1.71 8.71
C TYR A 28 10.47 2.25 9.88
N PRO A 29 10.04 3.52 9.83
CA PRO A 29 9.21 4.12 10.88
C PRO A 29 7.93 3.32 11.11
N ARG A 30 7.68 2.90 12.36
CA ARG A 30 6.44 2.21 12.76
C ARG A 30 5.36 3.18 13.27
N SER A 31 5.76 4.43 13.50
CA SER A 31 4.95 5.55 13.95
C SER A 31 5.54 6.85 13.39
N GLY A 32 4.74 7.91 13.29
CA GLY A 32 5.22 9.24 12.88
C GLY A 32 4.28 9.88 11.87
N ASP A 33 4.85 10.37 10.78
CA ASP A 33 4.13 11.01 9.68
C ASP A 33 4.67 10.54 8.33
N THR A 34 4.00 10.95 7.25
CA THR A 34 4.43 10.67 5.87
C THR A 34 5.82 11.19 5.59
N ALA A 35 6.17 12.37 6.09
CA ALA A 35 7.49 12.97 5.85
C ALA A 35 8.63 12.09 6.37
N SER A 36 8.46 11.51 7.56
CA SER A 36 9.43 10.60 8.18
C SER A 36 9.58 9.31 7.38
N LEU A 37 8.49 8.75 6.87
CA LEU A 37 8.54 7.55 6.02
C LEU A 37 9.21 7.81 4.68
N MET A 38 8.90 8.92 4.02
CA MET A 38 9.51 9.29 2.74
C MET A 38 11.00 9.59 2.90
N ALA A 39 11.41 10.29 3.96
CA ALA A 39 12.82 10.49 4.26
C ALA A 39 13.57 9.18 4.49
N TRP A 40 12.93 8.21 5.16
CA TRP A 40 13.49 6.86 5.31
C TRP A 40 13.60 6.14 3.95
N LEU A 41 12.57 6.19 3.11
CA LEU A 41 12.56 5.60 1.76
C LEU A 41 13.66 6.21 0.88
N ASP A 42 13.85 7.52 0.94
CA ASP A 42 14.89 8.23 0.21
C ASP A 42 16.29 7.69 0.56
N ARG A 43 16.55 7.55 1.87
CA ARG A 43 17.80 6.99 2.39
C ARG A 43 17.97 5.51 2.03
N ALA A 44 16.94 4.70 2.20
CA ALA A 44 17.00 3.24 2.02
C ALA A 44 17.12 2.83 0.55
N SER A 45 16.44 3.54 -0.34
CA SER A 45 16.40 3.24 -1.77
C SER A 45 17.47 3.95 -2.60
N GLY A 46 18.06 5.03 -2.07
CA GLY A 46 18.98 5.91 -2.80
C GLY A 46 18.31 6.74 -3.91
N LYS A 47 16.98 6.88 -3.88
CA LYS A 47 16.17 7.64 -4.85
C LYS A 47 15.17 8.50 -4.12
N HIS A 48 14.82 9.64 -4.70
CA HIS A 48 13.76 10.49 -4.15
C HIS A 48 12.37 9.94 -4.45
N TRP A 49 11.51 9.90 -3.43
CA TRP A 49 10.10 9.52 -3.51
C TRP A 49 9.19 10.74 -3.32
N ASP A 50 8.31 10.97 -4.29
CA ASP A 50 7.29 12.01 -4.19
C ASP A 50 6.10 11.49 -3.35
N PRO A 51 5.81 12.07 -2.17
CA PRO A 51 4.70 11.62 -1.32
C PRO A 51 3.35 11.68 -2.03
N GLN A 52 3.16 12.57 -3.01
CA GLN A 52 1.90 12.74 -3.74
C GLN A 52 1.76 11.76 -4.92
N ARG A 53 2.80 10.99 -5.22
CA ARG A 53 2.83 10.00 -6.32
C ARG A 53 3.23 8.60 -5.87
N THR A 54 3.33 8.38 -4.56
CA THR A 54 3.77 7.11 -3.98
C THR A 54 2.60 6.41 -3.30
N ILE A 55 2.26 5.21 -3.77
CA ILE A 55 1.29 4.33 -3.10
C ILE A 55 2.06 3.35 -2.23
N ILE A 56 1.68 3.25 -0.95
CA ILE A 56 2.30 2.33 -0.01
C ILE A 56 1.37 1.14 0.18
N VAL A 57 1.89 -0.08 -0.01
CA VAL A 57 1.14 -1.32 0.19
C VAL A 57 1.84 -2.16 1.23
N ALA A 58 1.07 -2.68 2.18
CA ALA A 58 1.57 -3.55 3.23
C ALA A 58 0.65 -4.73 3.49
N HIS A 59 1.23 -5.83 3.95
CA HIS A 59 0.50 -7.00 4.40
C HIS A 59 0.48 -7.06 5.92
N TYR A 60 -0.61 -7.59 6.48
CA TYR A 60 -0.80 -7.76 7.91
C TYR A 60 -1.73 -8.96 8.15
N ARG A 61 -1.68 -9.55 9.35
CA ARG A 61 -2.52 -10.72 9.65
C ARG A 61 -3.90 -10.33 10.11
N HIS A 62 -4.83 -11.26 10.00
CA HIS A 62 -6.16 -11.10 10.57
C HIS A 62 -6.07 -10.87 12.09
N GLY A 63 -6.75 -9.82 12.57
CA GLY A 63 -6.74 -9.41 13.98
C GLY A 63 -5.59 -8.46 14.35
N GLU A 64 -4.61 -8.24 13.47
CA GLU A 64 -3.59 -7.21 13.66
C GLU A 64 -4.08 -5.84 13.20
N THR A 65 -3.55 -4.78 13.82
CA THR A 65 -3.71 -3.41 13.34
C THR A 65 -2.91 -3.25 12.05
N PRO A 66 -3.48 -2.62 10.99
CA PRO A 66 -2.73 -2.31 9.79
C PRO A 66 -1.46 -1.49 10.11
N PRO A 67 -0.30 -1.85 9.54
CA PRO A 67 0.92 -1.07 9.70
C PRO A 67 0.74 0.29 9.03
N PHE A 68 1.48 1.31 9.49
CA PHE A 68 1.40 2.67 8.95
C PHE A 68 0.06 3.39 9.19
N GLY A 69 -0.65 3.05 10.26
CA GLY A 69 -1.89 3.75 10.65
C GLY A 69 -1.74 5.26 10.76
N TYR A 70 -0.54 5.77 11.04
CA TYR A 70 -0.23 7.20 11.12
C TYR A 70 -0.28 7.95 9.77
N LEU A 71 -0.40 7.25 8.64
CA LEU A 71 -0.61 7.84 7.32
C LEU A 71 -2.09 8.15 7.03
N ASP A 72 -3.01 7.79 7.92
CA ASP A 72 -4.45 8.01 7.72
C ASP A 72 -4.85 9.50 7.60
N SER A 73 -4.03 10.39 8.15
CA SER A 73 -4.27 11.83 8.16
C SER A 73 -4.16 12.49 6.78
N ASP A 74 -3.35 11.92 5.88
CA ASP A 74 -3.04 12.48 4.57
C ASP A 74 -3.14 11.46 3.41
N HIS A 75 -3.48 10.20 3.72
CA HIS A 75 -3.76 9.16 2.72
C HIS A 75 -5.17 8.60 2.87
N GLN A 76 -5.79 8.30 1.73
CA GLN A 76 -6.92 7.39 1.66
C GLN A 76 -6.45 5.97 1.95
N VAL A 77 -7.07 5.34 2.96
CA VAL A 77 -6.77 3.97 3.37
C VAL A 77 -7.74 2.98 2.72
N VAL A 78 -7.20 2.01 1.99
CA VAL A 78 -7.98 0.92 1.37
C VAL A 78 -7.49 -0.41 1.93
N THR A 79 -8.37 -1.13 2.63
CA THR A 79 -8.06 -2.45 3.17
C THR A 79 -8.78 -3.55 2.40
N THR A 80 -8.17 -4.74 2.38
CA THR A 80 -8.81 -5.93 1.82
C THR A 80 -10.04 -6.27 2.64
N GLN A 81 -11.21 -6.30 2.01
CA GLN A 81 -12.43 -6.78 2.64
C GLN A 81 -12.53 -8.30 2.49
N PRO A 82 -13.05 -9.02 3.50
CA PRO A 82 -13.31 -10.44 3.35
C PRO A 82 -14.35 -10.65 2.25
N SER A 83 -14.04 -11.55 1.32
CA SER A 83 -14.97 -12.01 0.30
C SER A 83 -16.15 -12.75 0.93
N ARG A 84 -17.27 -12.87 0.19
CA ARG A 84 -18.41 -13.68 0.66
C ARG A 84 -18.02 -15.13 0.92
N GLY A 85 -17.07 -15.70 0.18
CA GLY A 85 -16.57 -17.05 0.47
C GLY A 85 -15.83 -17.13 1.80
N GLU A 86 -14.94 -16.17 2.08
CA GLU A 86 -14.15 -16.08 3.33
C GLU A 86 -14.99 -15.80 4.58
N GLN A 87 -16.17 -15.19 4.40
CA GLN A 87 -17.13 -15.01 5.50
C GLN A 87 -17.77 -16.34 5.92
N TRP A 88 -17.89 -17.30 5.00
CA TRP A 88 -18.58 -18.58 5.21
C TRP A 88 -17.63 -19.78 5.39
N LEU A 89 -16.42 -19.71 4.84
CA LEU A 89 -15.37 -20.73 4.92
C LEU A 89 -14.06 -20.03 5.34
N HIS A 90 -13.30 -20.66 6.25
CA HIS A 90 -12.10 -20.12 6.92
C HIS A 90 -11.43 -18.92 6.21
N ALA A 91 -11.46 -17.77 6.87
CA ALA A 91 -10.89 -16.53 6.35
C ALA A 91 -9.39 -16.68 6.03
N ARG A 92 -8.93 -16.03 4.96
CA ARG A 92 -7.50 -15.85 4.74
C ARG A 92 -6.85 -15.17 5.94
N ASP A 93 -5.71 -15.72 6.35
CA ASP A 93 -4.94 -15.20 7.47
C ASP A 93 -4.24 -13.88 7.10
N ASP A 94 -3.93 -13.69 5.82
CA ASP A 94 -3.25 -12.50 5.31
C ASP A 94 -4.22 -11.48 4.71
N ARG A 95 -4.03 -10.21 5.07
CA ARG A 95 -4.74 -9.04 4.56
C ARG A 95 -3.75 -8.04 3.98
N SER A 96 -4.23 -7.18 3.11
CA SER A 96 -3.45 -6.07 2.56
C SER A 96 -4.12 -4.74 2.87
N VAL A 97 -3.29 -3.72 3.13
CA VAL A 97 -3.68 -2.32 3.20
C VAL A 97 -2.90 -1.53 2.16
N ALA A 98 -3.56 -0.59 1.50
CA ALA A 98 -2.95 0.40 0.64
C ALA A 98 -3.25 1.80 1.18
N TYR A 99 -2.21 2.64 1.18
CA TYR A 99 -2.27 4.07 1.50
C TYR A 99 -2.07 4.84 0.20
N ILE A 100 -3.11 5.55 -0.24
CA ILE A 100 -3.15 6.31 -1.48
C ILE A 100 -3.14 7.80 -1.11
N PRO A 101 -2.18 8.61 -1.58
CA PRO A 101 -2.13 10.04 -1.24
C PRO A 101 -3.44 10.75 -1.60
N ASN A 102 -3.92 11.61 -0.69
CA ASN A 102 -5.06 12.48 -0.98
C ASN A 102 -4.64 13.54 -2.03
N ALA A 103 -5.44 13.71 -3.08
CA ALA A 103 -5.20 14.65 -4.17
C ALA A 103 -5.41 16.13 -3.76
#